data_AF-A0A139GU47-F1
#
_entry.id   AF-A0A139GU47-F1
#
_cell.length_a   1.000
_cell.length_b   1.000
_cell.length_c   1.000
_cell.angle_alpha   90.00
_cell.angle_beta   90.00
_cell.angle_gamma   90.00
#
_symmetry.space_group_name_H-M   'P 1'
#
loop_
_entity.id
_entity.type
_entity.pdbx_description
1 polymer ?
#
loop_
_entity_poly.entity_id
_entity_poly.type
_entity_poly.pdbx_seq_one_letter_code
_entity_poly.pdbx_strand_id
1 'polypeptide(L)'
;MYKVTKTGLAPEIVWFNMDEQGSSTPNARSRNNVDEWRDDFIVKPLDAHNLQRPETVESLFLLWRITEDHIYRKWGVEILDAFRKHSVVELAGGHTSLDNVNAIPAPRRDNMESFWLAETLKYLYLLFSPVEYLPLDKVVFNTEAHVLPKIELGKFSTGWKRSR
;
A
#
# COMPACT_ATOMS: atom_id res chain seq x y z
N MET A 1 -5.75 8.97 -1.80
CA MET A 1 -6.52 7.82 -1.28
C MET A 1 -6.53 7.75 0.25
N TYR A 2 -5.39 7.60 0.94
CA TYR A 2 -5.36 7.49 2.42
C TYR A 2 -5.68 8.82 3.12
N LYS A 3 -4.98 9.90 2.75
CA LYS A 3 -4.98 11.18 3.48
C LYS A 3 -6.36 11.86 3.60
N VAL A 4 -7.27 11.56 2.69
CA VAL A 4 -8.54 12.27 2.52
C VAL A 4 -9.72 11.58 3.22
N THR A 5 -9.57 10.31 3.62
CA THR A 5 -10.61 9.58 4.37
C THR A 5 -10.58 9.96 5.85
N LYS A 6 -11.68 9.73 6.56
CA LYS A 6 -11.77 10.12 7.98
C LYS A 6 -10.83 9.33 8.90
N THR A 7 -10.57 8.07 8.57
CA THR A 7 -9.64 7.22 9.33
C THR A 7 -8.18 7.40 8.91
N GLY A 8 -7.91 8.03 7.77
CA GLY A 8 -6.56 8.06 7.18
C GLY A 8 -6.17 6.73 6.50
N LEU A 9 -7.11 5.80 6.30
CA LEU A 9 -6.91 4.54 5.59
C LEU A 9 -7.66 4.57 4.25
N ALA A 10 -7.07 4.02 3.19
CA ALA A 10 -7.76 3.92 1.90
C ALA A 10 -8.89 2.87 1.95
N PRO A 11 -9.99 3.09 1.21
CA PRO A 11 -10.99 2.06 0.96
C PRO A 11 -10.49 1.03 -0.06
N GLU A 12 -11.26 -0.03 -0.28
CA GLU A 12 -10.97 -1.09 -1.25
C GLU A 12 -10.98 -0.55 -2.69
N ILE A 13 -11.98 0.25 -3.04
CA ILE A 13 -12.15 0.79 -4.39
C ILE A 13 -12.44 2.28 -4.31
N VAL A 14 -11.83 3.04 -5.22
CA VAL A 14 -12.09 4.45 -5.46
C VAL A 14 -12.46 4.67 -6.93
N TRP A 15 -13.29 5.68 -7.18
CA TRP A 15 -13.68 6.08 -8.53
C TRP A 15 -13.21 7.50 -8.76
N PHE A 16 -12.20 7.68 -9.61
CA PHE A 16 -11.66 9.01 -9.89
C PHE A 16 -12.66 9.84 -10.66
N ASN A 17 -12.79 11.11 -10.25
CA ASN A 17 -13.55 12.09 -11.00
C ASN A 17 -12.70 12.49 -12.21
N MET A 18 -13.27 12.36 -13.39
CA MET A 18 -12.66 12.78 -14.65
C MET A 18 -13.43 14.01 -15.13
N ASP A 19 -12.72 15.02 -15.64
CA ASP A 19 -13.38 16.15 -16.27
C ASP A 19 -14.23 15.67 -17.46
N GLU A 20 -15.41 16.27 -17.62
CA GLU A 20 -16.25 16.00 -18.78
C GLU A 20 -15.49 16.37 -20.07
N GLN A 21 -15.56 15.46 -21.04
CA GLN A 21 -14.84 15.49 -22.32
C GLN A 21 -14.90 16.88 -22.99
N GLY A 22 -13.73 17.52 -23.19
CA GLY A 22 -13.60 18.67 -24.09
C GLY A 22 -12.56 19.73 -23.71
N SER A 23 -12.03 19.71 -22.49
CA SER A 23 -10.98 20.65 -22.10
C SER A 23 -9.62 20.18 -22.65
N SER A 24 -9.17 20.79 -23.75
CA SER A 24 -7.82 20.60 -24.31
C SER A 24 -6.71 21.25 -23.46
N THR A 25 -7.07 21.86 -22.33
CA THR A 25 -6.13 22.40 -21.35
C THR A 25 -5.70 21.31 -20.38
N PRO A 26 -4.39 21.09 -20.19
CA PRO A 26 -3.90 20.22 -19.13
C PRO A 26 -4.50 20.64 -17.79
N ASN A 27 -4.95 19.68 -16.99
CA ASN A 27 -5.43 19.95 -15.65
C ASN A 27 -4.37 20.74 -14.89
N ALA A 28 -4.82 21.75 -14.14
CA ALA A 28 -3.94 22.54 -13.30
C ALA A 28 -3.14 21.59 -12.40
N ARG A 29 -1.85 21.89 -12.18
CA ARG A 29 -1.03 21.10 -11.25
C ARG A 29 -1.76 21.00 -9.92
N SER A 30 -1.92 19.77 -9.42
CA SER A 30 -2.50 19.52 -8.10
C SER A 30 -1.84 20.43 -7.07
N ARG A 31 -2.64 21.24 -6.38
CA ARG A 31 -2.17 22.09 -5.30
C ARG A 31 -2.05 21.25 -4.04
N ASN A 32 -1.20 21.67 -3.12
CA ASN A 32 -1.08 21.04 -1.81
C ASN A 32 -2.26 21.43 -0.90
N ASN A 33 -3.47 21.03 -1.28
CA ASN A 33 -4.72 21.33 -0.58
C ASN A 33 -5.55 20.06 -0.39
N VAL A 34 -5.72 19.64 0.87
CA VAL A 34 -6.44 18.41 1.23
C VAL A 34 -7.93 18.49 0.85
N ASP A 35 -8.52 19.69 0.90
CA ASP A 35 -9.93 19.86 0.55
C ASP A 35 -10.13 19.62 -0.96
N GLU A 36 -9.21 20.10 -1.80
CA GLU A 36 -9.23 19.81 -3.24
C GLU A 36 -9.01 18.31 -3.51
N TRP A 37 -8.12 17.64 -2.77
CA TRP A 37 -7.88 16.20 -2.95
C TRP A 37 -9.08 15.32 -2.59
N ARG A 38 -10.05 15.81 -1.80
CA ARG A 38 -11.29 15.07 -1.53
C ARG A 38 -12.17 14.96 -2.76
N ASP A 39 -12.03 15.89 -3.69
CA ASP A 39 -12.79 15.93 -4.94
C ASP A 39 -12.12 15.11 -6.05
N ASP A 40 -10.91 14.57 -5.83
CA ASP A 40 -10.20 13.74 -6.82
C ASP A 40 -10.93 12.41 -7.09
N PHE A 41 -11.62 11.85 -6.10
CA PHE A 41 -12.31 10.58 -6.22
C PHE A 41 -13.48 10.43 -5.26
N ILE A 42 -14.42 9.56 -5.62
CA ILE A 42 -15.53 9.13 -4.76
C ILE A 42 -15.32 7.70 -4.25
N VAL A 43 -15.90 7.41 -3.09
CA VAL A 43 -15.94 6.06 -2.49
C VAL A 43 -17.39 5.62 -2.43
N LYS A 44 -17.73 4.54 -3.14
CA LYS A 44 -19.09 3.98 -3.07
C LYS A 44 -19.29 3.28 -1.72
N PRO A 45 -20.51 3.28 -1.14
CA PRO A 45 -20.73 2.70 0.19
C PRO A 45 -20.27 1.23 0.34
N LEU A 46 -20.43 0.40 -0.70
CA LEU A 46 -20.02 -1.01 -0.69
C LEU A 46 -18.50 -1.20 -0.80
N ASP A 47 -17.79 -0.18 -1.28
CA ASP A 47 -16.35 -0.20 -1.53
C ASP A 47 -15.55 0.40 -0.36
N ALA A 48 -16.23 0.96 0.65
CA ALA A 48 -15.62 1.76 1.71
C ALA A 48 -14.81 0.96 2.75
N HIS A 49 -14.76 -0.36 2.62
CA HIS A 49 -14.06 -1.23 3.55
C HIS A 49 -12.54 -1.17 3.36
N ASN A 50 -11.78 -1.47 4.41
CA ASN A 50 -10.33 -1.60 4.38
C ASN A 50 -9.94 -2.97 4.93
N LEU A 51 -9.30 -3.77 4.09
CA LEU A 51 -8.92 -5.15 4.42
C LEU A 51 -7.46 -5.27 4.89
N GLN A 52 -6.85 -4.19 5.38
CA GLN A 52 -5.45 -4.20 5.84
C GLN A 52 -4.42 -4.44 4.72
N ARG A 53 -4.79 -4.12 3.48
CA ARG A 53 -3.99 -4.39 2.27
C ARG A 53 -2.64 -3.64 2.21
N PRO A 54 -1.63 -4.21 1.55
CA PRO A 54 -0.25 -3.72 1.60
C PRO A 54 0.17 -2.79 0.46
N GLU A 55 -0.55 -2.71 -0.65
CA GLU A 55 0.01 -2.29 -1.96
C GLU A 55 0.56 -0.85 -1.93
N THR A 56 -0.04 0.02 -1.12
CA THR A 56 0.48 1.38 -0.91
C THR A 56 1.78 1.37 -0.13
N VAL A 57 1.86 0.66 1.01
CA VAL A 57 3.10 0.62 1.82
C VAL A 57 4.22 -0.17 1.13
N GLU A 58 3.87 -1.15 0.29
CA GLU A 58 4.79 -1.80 -0.66
C GLU A 58 5.41 -0.76 -1.61
N SER A 59 4.57 0.03 -2.27
CA SER A 59 5.02 1.07 -3.21
C SER A 59 5.87 2.13 -2.51
N LEU A 60 5.50 2.54 -1.28
CA LEU A 60 6.30 3.46 -0.47
C LEU A 60 7.66 2.90 -0.13
N PHE A 61 7.74 1.60 0.20
CA PHE A 61 9.01 0.91 0.43
C PHE A 61 9.90 0.98 -0.81
N LEU A 62 9.38 0.64 -2.00
CA LEU A 62 10.15 0.70 -3.24
C LEU A 62 10.60 2.12 -3.57
N LEU A 63 9.71 3.11 -3.46
CA LEU A 63 10.01 4.51 -3.71
C LEU A 63 11.11 5.03 -2.77
N TRP A 64 11.03 4.72 -1.47
CA TRP A 64 12.10 5.04 -0.51
C TRP A 64 13.43 4.39 -0.91
N ARG A 65 13.44 3.10 -1.27
CA ARG A 65 14.68 2.39 -1.62
C ARG A 65 15.35 2.89 -2.90
N ILE A 66 14.58 3.47 -3.82
CA ILE A 66 15.09 3.97 -5.10
C ILE A 66 15.52 5.44 -5.00
N THR A 67 14.77 6.25 -4.24
CA THR A 67 14.92 7.71 -4.26
C THR A 67 15.54 8.28 -2.99
N GLU A 68 15.47 7.54 -1.87
CA GLU A 68 15.84 7.99 -0.53
C GLU A 68 15.14 9.29 -0.07
N ASP A 69 13.97 9.61 -0.66
CA ASP A 69 13.17 10.75 -0.20
C ASP A 69 12.41 10.38 1.08
N HIS A 70 12.71 11.10 2.16
CA HIS A 70 12.11 10.92 3.47
C HIS A 70 10.59 11.14 3.50
N ILE A 71 10.00 11.76 2.47
CA ILE A 71 8.54 11.91 2.36
C ILE A 71 7.82 10.55 2.41
N TYR A 72 8.38 9.50 1.82
CA TYR A 72 7.76 8.17 1.77
C TYR A 72 7.73 7.51 3.15
N ARG A 73 8.76 7.74 3.97
CA ARG A 73 8.77 7.32 5.38
C ARG A 73 7.74 8.10 6.20
N LYS A 74 7.62 9.41 5.98
CA LYS A 74 6.58 10.22 6.64
C LYS A 74 5.19 9.68 6.33
N TRP A 75 4.88 9.40 5.06
CA TRP A 75 3.61 8.80 4.67
C TRP A 75 3.40 7.41 5.29
N GLY A 76 4.45 6.58 5.36
CA GLY A 76 4.39 5.29 6.05
C GLY A 76 4.03 5.41 7.54
N VAL A 77 4.58 6.40 8.25
CA VAL A 77 4.23 6.67 9.66
C VAL A 77 2.76 7.07 9.77
N GLU A 78 2.28 7.97 8.91
CA GLU A 78 0.87 8.40 8.92
C GLU A 78 -0.09 7.21 8.72
N ILE A 79 0.25 6.27 7.83
CA ILE A 79 -0.55 5.06 7.59
C ILE A 79 -0.49 4.10 8.80
N LEU A 80 0.69 3.88 9.38
CA LEU A 80 0.84 3.02 10.56
C LEU A 80 0.06 3.57 11.76
N ASP A 81 0.10 4.88 11.98
CA ASP A 81 -0.65 5.53 13.06
C ASP A 81 -2.16 5.43 12.83
N ALA A 82 -2.62 5.56 11.58
CA ALA A 82 -4.02 5.33 11.22
C ALA A 82 -4.47 3.88 11.53
N PHE A 83 -3.66 2.87 11.18
CA PHE A 83 -3.95 1.48 11.56
C PHE A 83 -4.00 1.31 13.08
N ARG A 84 -3.00 1.81 13.81
CA ARG A 84 -2.97 1.74 15.29
C ARG A 84 -4.20 2.38 15.93
N LYS A 85 -4.65 3.52 15.41
CA LYS A 85 -5.79 4.25 15.95
C LYS A 85 -7.14 3.57 15.66
N HIS A 86 -7.31 3.00 14.47
CA HIS A 86 -8.63 2.58 14.01
C HIS A 86 -8.85 1.07 13.97
N SER A 87 -7.80 0.27 13.78
CA SER A 87 -7.91 -1.19 13.57
C SER A 87 -7.49 -2.04 14.77
N VAL A 88 -6.91 -1.46 15.82
CA VAL A 88 -6.42 -2.22 16.99
C VAL A 88 -7.57 -2.83 17.81
N VAL A 89 -7.41 -4.08 18.23
CA VAL A 89 -8.33 -4.78 19.13
C VAL A 89 -7.74 -4.82 20.54
N GLU A 90 -8.03 -3.77 21.33
CA GLU A 90 -7.36 -3.53 22.63
C GLU A 90 -7.46 -4.69 23.63
N LEU A 91 -8.61 -5.37 23.71
CA LEU A 91 -8.85 -6.40 24.72
C LEU A 91 -8.29 -7.78 24.37
N ALA A 92 -8.16 -8.11 23.08
CA ALA A 92 -7.76 -9.44 22.61
C ALA A 92 -6.34 -9.47 22.01
N GLY A 93 -5.77 -8.30 21.71
CA GLY A 93 -4.56 -8.18 20.90
C GLY A 93 -4.85 -8.40 19.42
N GLY A 94 -4.09 -7.69 18.56
CA GLY A 94 -4.20 -7.80 17.10
C GLY A 94 -4.88 -6.61 16.43
N HIS A 95 -5.08 -6.75 15.12
CA HIS A 95 -5.70 -5.76 14.24
C HIS A 95 -6.84 -6.40 13.46
N THR A 96 -7.85 -5.62 13.09
CA THR A 96 -8.99 -6.12 12.31
C THR A 96 -9.29 -5.24 11.10
N SER A 97 -9.84 -5.85 10.06
CA SER A 97 -10.40 -5.17 8.90
C SER A 97 -11.57 -4.24 9.29
N LEU A 98 -11.77 -3.19 8.52
CA LEU A 98 -12.79 -2.17 8.76
C LEU A 98 -13.84 -2.21 7.64
N ASP A 99 -15.12 -2.05 7.96
CA ASP A 99 -16.17 -2.01 6.94
C ASP A 99 -16.36 -0.63 6.30
N ASN A 100 -15.93 0.44 6.98
CA ASN A 100 -16.07 1.79 6.44
C ASN A 100 -15.00 2.77 6.97
N VAL A 101 -14.08 3.19 6.09
CA VAL A 101 -13.01 4.17 6.39
C VAL A 101 -13.50 5.61 6.57
N ASN A 102 -14.76 5.90 6.28
CA ASN A 102 -15.39 7.22 6.42
C ASN A 102 -16.38 7.29 7.60
N ALA A 103 -16.43 6.26 8.43
CA ALA A 103 -17.18 6.23 9.69
C ALA A 103 -16.24 6.29 10.89
N ILE A 104 -16.62 7.05 11.92
CA ILE A 104 -15.88 7.19 13.19
C ILE A 104 -16.88 7.03 14.34
N PRO A 105 -16.74 6.01 15.21
CA PRO A 105 -15.75 4.92 15.14
C PRO A 105 -15.95 4.05 13.89
N ALA A 106 -14.85 3.51 13.36
CA ALA A 106 -14.90 2.65 12.18
C ALA A 106 -15.51 1.28 12.54
N PRO A 107 -16.57 0.82 11.86
CA PRO A 107 -17.11 -0.52 12.07
C PRO A 107 -16.09 -1.60 11.69
N ARG A 108 -16.05 -2.70 12.44
CA ARG A 108 -15.03 -3.74 12.39
C ARG A 108 -15.60 -5.05 11.83
N ARG A 109 -14.77 -5.79 11.09
CA ARG A 109 -15.17 -7.01 10.37
C ARG A 109 -14.72 -8.33 11.01
N ASP A 110 -14.15 -8.27 12.22
CA ASP A 110 -13.62 -9.42 13.00
C ASP A 110 -12.76 -10.39 12.19
N ASN A 111 -11.96 -9.85 11.26
CA ASN A 111 -11.02 -10.63 10.46
C ASN A 111 -9.65 -9.94 10.43
N MET A 112 -8.59 -10.71 10.63
CA MET A 112 -7.21 -10.26 10.42
C MET A 112 -6.63 -11.05 9.25
N GLU A 113 -6.47 -10.38 8.12
CA GLU A 113 -5.98 -11.03 6.91
C GLU A 113 -4.52 -11.48 7.08
N SER A 114 -4.14 -12.61 6.48
CA SER A 114 -2.76 -13.13 6.60
C SER A 114 -1.72 -12.13 6.10
N PHE A 115 -2.06 -11.40 5.04
CA PHE A 115 -1.19 -10.40 4.42
C PHE A 115 -1.00 -9.14 5.28
N TRP A 116 -1.82 -8.92 6.34
CA TRP A 116 -1.49 -7.90 7.34
C TRP A 116 -0.10 -8.13 7.94
N LEU A 117 0.19 -9.39 8.30
CA LEU A 117 1.48 -9.79 8.88
C LEU A 117 2.51 -10.09 7.79
N ALA A 118 2.11 -10.82 6.75
CA ALA A 118 3.04 -11.24 5.70
C ALA A 118 3.52 -10.06 4.85
N GLU A 119 2.69 -9.05 4.62
CA GLU A 119 2.98 -7.99 3.66
C GLU A 119 2.98 -6.61 4.31
N THR A 120 1.86 -6.16 4.87
CA THR A 120 1.69 -4.77 5.33
C THR A 120 2.71 -4.40 6.40
N LEU A 121 2.84 -5.22 7.44
CA LEU A 121 3.86 -5.02 8.47
C LEU A 121 5.29 -5.27 7.97
N LYS A 122 5.50 -6.20 7.04
CA LYS A 122 6.82 -6.47 6.45
C LYS A 122 7.32 -5.26 5.65
N TYR A 123 6.49 -4.69 4.78
CA TYR A 123 6.87 -3.50 4.00
C TYR A 123 7.01 -2.26 4.88
N LEU A 124 6.17 -2.08 5.90
CA LEU A 124 6.39 -1.01 6.89
C LEU A 124 7.72 -1.19 7.64
N TYR A 125 8.07 -2.41 8.05
CA TYR A 125 9.37 -2.69 8.65
C TYR A 125 10.52 -2.35 7.70
N LEU A 126 10.45 -2.81 6.45
CA LEU A 126 11.48 -2.59 5.45
C LEU A 126 11.61 -1.12 5.02
N LEU A 127 10.50 -0.37 4.99
CA LEU A 127 10.48 1.07 4.75
C LEU A 127 11.34 1.82 5.78
N PHE A 128 11.33 1.41 7.04
CA PHE A 128 12.11 2.04 8.11
C PHE A 128 13.50 1.40 8.34
N SER A 129 13.77 0.25 7.72
CA SER A 129 15.09 -0.40 7.77
C SER A 129 16.17 0.34 6.96
N PRO A 130 17.47 0.11 7.24
CA PRO A 130 18.57 0.61 6.40
C PRO A 130 18.46 0.14 4.94
N VAL A 131 18.93 0.97 4.00
CA VAL A 131 18.79 0.71 2.55
C VAL A 131 19.64 -0.47 2.06
N GLU A 132 20.62 -0.89 2.85
CA GLU A 132 21.50 -2.02 2.58
C GLU A 132 20.86 -3.37 2.99
N TYR A 133 19.80 -3.34 3.80
CA TYR A 133 19.11 -4.55 4.25
C TYR A 133 18.18 -5.08 3.15
N LEU A 134 18.41 -6.30 2.65
CA LEU A 134 17.69 -6.89 1.49
C LEU A 134 17.76 -6.00 0.23
N PRO A 135 18.95 -5.85 -0.37
CA PRO A 135 19.14 -4.95 -1.50
C PRO A 135 18.38 -5.44 -2.74
N LEU A 136 17.67 -4.53 -3.42
CA LEU A 136 16.73 -4.83 -4.50
C LEU A 136 17.38 -5.44 -5.75
N ASP A 137 18.70 -5.35 -5.90
CA ASP A 137 19.44 -5.98 -6.99
C ASP A 137 19.76 -7.47 -6.72
N LYS A 138 19.57 -7.94 -5.48
CA LYS A 138 19.83 -9.32 -5.03
C LYS A 138 18.58 -10.13 -4.74
N VAL A 139 17.44 -9.49 -4.51
CA VAL A 139 16.19 -10.18 -4.14
C VAL A 139 15.03 -9.75 -5.02
N VAL A 140 14.03 -10.62 -5.12
CA VAL A 140 12.74 -10.36 -5.76
C VAL A 140 11.64 -10.76 -4.78
N PHE A 141 10.69 -9.88 -4.54
CA PHE A 141 9.49 -10.19 -3.77
C PHE A 141 8.47 -10.85 -4.68
N ASN A 142 7.86 -11.95 -4.24
CA ASN A 142 6.64 -12.43 -4.90
C ASN A 142 5.45 -11.53 -4.50
N THR A 143 4.27 -11.83 -5.05
CA THR A 143 3.04 -11.04 -4.82
C THR A 143 2.47 -11.11 -3.39
N GLU A 144 3.08 -11.87 -2.49
CA GLU A 144 2.72 -11.99 -1.05
C GLU A 144 3.91 -11.60 -0.16
N ALA A 145 4.74 -10.68 -0.69
CA ALA A 145 5.96 -10.16 -0.09
C ALA A 145 6.99 -11.21 0.37
N HIS A 146 6.92 -12.45 -0.10
CA HIS A 146 7.92 -13.47 0.20
C HIS A 146 9.17 -13.23 -0.63
N VAL A 147 10.31 -13.16 0.06
CA VAL A 147 11.60 -12.78 -0.53
C VAL A 147 12.24 -14.00 -1.17
N LEU A 148 12.49 -13.92 -2.47
CA LEU A 148 13.24 -14.90 -3.24
C LEU A 148 14.59 -14.31 -3.64
N PRO A 149 15.67 -15.11 -3.70
CA PRO A 149 16.93 -14.65 -4.26
C PRO A 149 16.77 -14.41 -5.77
N LYS A 150 17.43 -13.39 -6.30
CA LYS A 150 17.57 -13.21 -7.74
C LYS A 150 18.35 -14.40 -8.31
N ILE A 151 17.71 -15.14 -9.21
CA ILE A 151 18.34 -16.29 -9.84
C ILE A 151 19.36 -15.81 -10.87
N GLU A 152 20.63 -16.14 -10.66
CA GLU A 152 21.65 -15.96 -11.70
C GLU A 152 21.49 -17.07 -12.74
N LEU A 153 21.38 -16.70 -14.02
CA LEU A 153 21.20 -17.64 -15.15
C LEU A 153 22.46 -18.48 -15.44
N GLY A 154 23.45 -18.49 -14.54
CA GLY A 154 24.69 -19.23 -14.65
C GLY A 154 24.47 -20.74 -14.51
N LYS A 155 24.52 -21.44 -15.65
CA LYS A 155 24.56 -22.91 -15.80
C LYS A 155 23.30 -23.69 -15.38
N PHE A 156 22.10 -23.17 -15.63
CA PHE A 156 20.95 -24.07 -15.84
C PHE A 156 21.04 -24.72 -17.23
N SER A 157 22.06 -25.58 -17.41
CA SER A 157 22.17 -26.45 -18.57
C SER A 157 21.21 -27.62 -18.35
N THR A 158 20.09 -27.65 -19.08
CA THR A 158 19.15 -28.78 -19.03
C THR A 158 19.69 -30.05 -19.69
N GLY A 159 20.91 -30.00 -20.26
CA GLY A 159 21.50 -31.09 -21.05
C GLY A 159 20.74 -31.41 -22.34
N TRP A 160 19.63 -30.72 -22.61
CA TRP A 160 18.75 -30.97 -23.74
C TRP A 160 19.37 -30.43 -25.03
N LYS A 161 19.59 -31.30 -26.00
CA LYS A 161 19.99 -30.95 -27.37
C LYS A 161 18.91 -31.45 -28.32
N ARG A 162 18.32 -30.56 -29.10
CA ARG A 162 17.38 -30.93 -30.17
C ARG A 162 18.15 -31.66 -31.27
N SER A 163 17.87 -32.94 -31.50
CA SER A 163 18.33 -33.62 -32.71
C SER A 163 17.57 -33.09 -33.92
N ARG A 164 18.29 -32.78 -35.00
CA ARG A 164 17.71 -32.46 -36.32
C ARG A 164 17.31 -33.74 -37.03
#